data_AF-A0A9E2Y7J5-F1
#
_entry.id   AF-A0A9E2Y7J5-F1
#
_cell.length_a   1.000
_cell.length_b   1.000
_cell.length_c   1.000
_cell.angle_alpha   90.00
_cell.angle_beta   90.00
_cell.angle_gamma   90.00
#
_symmetry.space_group_name_H-M   'P 1'
#
loop_
_entity.id
_entity.type
_entity.pdbx_description
1 polymer ?
#
loop_
_entity_poly.entity_id
_entity_poly.type
_entity_poly.pdbx_seq_one_letter_code
_entity_poly.pdbx_strand_id
1 'polypeptide(L)'
;PDEMFEYARTAKARGLHAIVAAAGGAAHLPGMVAAKTQLPVIGVPVQSKALNGIDSLLSIVQMPPGVPVATMAIGGAANAALFAARIVALHDAAVAERLAAYVARMHDAAASSVLD
;
A
#
# COMPACT_ATOMS: atom_id res chain seq x y z
N PRO A 1 -6.70 -6.79 18.87
CA PRO A 1 -5.26 -6.51 18.59
C PRO A 1 -4.49 -7.79 18.24
N ASP A 2 -4.74 -8.90 18.94
CA ASP A 2 -4.03 -10.16 18.72
C ASP A 2 -4.22 -10.75 17.32
N GLU A 3 -5.43 -10.67 16.77
CA GLU A 3 -5.71 -11.10 15.38
C GLU A 3 -4.81 -10.41 14.35
N MET A 4 -4.60 -9.10 14.50
CA MET A 4 -3.72 -8.32 13.62
C MET A 4 -2.26 -8.78 13.76
N PHE A 5 -1.81 -9.04 14.99
CA PHE A 5 -0.46 -9.57 15.20
C PHE A 5 -0.30 -10.96 14.59
N GLU A 6 -1.30 -11.81 14.75
CA GLU A 6 -1.27 -13.17 14.20
C GLU A 6 -1.27 -13.15 12.67
N TYR A 7 -2.10 -12.31 12.07
CA TYR A 7 -2.10 -12.10 10.63
C TYR A 7 -0.72 -11.67 10.12
N ALA A 8 -0.10 -10.66 10.76
CA ALA A 8 1.19 -10.12 10.35
C ALA A 8 2.33 -11.13 10.49
N ARG A 9 2.39 -11.87 11.61
CA ARG A 9 3.43 -12.88 11.88
C ARG A 9 3.35 -14.06 10.90
N THR A 10 2.14 -14.51 10.59
CA THR A 10 1.92 -15.70 9.74
C THR A 10 1.88 -15.38 8.24
N ALA A 11 1.78 -14.10 7.86
CA ALA A 11 1.62 -13.68 6.46
C ALA A 11 2.64 -14.30 5.50
N LYS A 12 3.93 -14.28 5.87
CA LYS A 12 4.99 -14.85 5.02
C LYS A 12 4.84 -16.37 4.85
N ALA A 13 4.51 -17.10 5.92
CA ALA A 13 4.31 -18.54 5.87
C ALA A 13 3.08 -18.93 5.02
N ARG A 14 2.10 -18.04 4.92
CA ARG A 14 0.92 -18.18 4.04
C ARG A 14 1.20 -17.82 2.58
N GLY A 15 2.42 -17.43 2.22
CA GLY A 15 2.82 -17.09 0.85
C GLY A 15 2.47 -15.66 0.42
N LEU A 16 2.19 -14.75 1.35
CA LEU A 16 1.96 -13.34 1.01
C LEU A 16 3.30 -12.68 0.61
N HIS A 17 3.25 -11.79 -0.37
CA HIS A 17 4.43 -11.06 -0.86
C HIS A 17 4.48 -9.59 -0.38
N ALA A 18 3.32 -9.00 -0.08
CA ALA A 18 3.18 -7.66 0.49
C ALA A 18 1.84 -7.58 1.23
N ILE A 19 1.69 -6.61 2.14
CA ILE A 19 0.44 -6.34 2.85
C ILE A 19 0.01 -4.91 2.57
N VAL A 20 -1.21 -4.72 2.09
CA VAL A 20 -1.84 -3.39 2.00
C VAL A 20 -2.69 -3.21 3.25
N ALA A 21 -2.41 -2.15 4.02
CA ALA A 21 -3.11 -1.82 5.24
C ALA A 21 -3.66 -0.39 5.17
N ALA A 22 -4.97 -0.23 5.38
CA ALA A 22 -5.64 1.06 5.34
C ALA A 22 -6.18 1.44 6.73
N ALA A 23 -5.97 2.68 7.15
CA ALA A 23 -6.49 3.19 8.43
C ALA A 23 -6.71 4.70 8.40
N GLY A 24 -7.63 5.19 9.25
CA GLY A 24 -8.00 6.60 9.35
C GLY A 24 -7.91 7.15 10.77
N GLY A 25 -7.72 8.48 10.91
CA GLY A 25 -7.56 9.13 12.21
C GLY A 25 -6.21 8.79 12.83
N ALA A 26 -6.22 8.23 14.04
CA ALA A 26 -5.03 7.64 14.67
C ALA A 26 -4.69 6.29 14.00
N ALA A 27 -4.10 6.38 12.80
CA ALA A 27 -4.03 5.30 11.84
C ALA A 27 -2.86 4.31 12.11
N HIS A 28 -2.93 3.56 13.21
CA HIS A 28 -1.83 2.70 13.68
C HIS A 28 -1.67 1.36 12.94
N LEU A 29 -2.71 0.88 12.25
CA LEU A 29 -2.71 -0.46 11.66
C LEU A 29 -1.49 -0.74 10.76
N PRO A 30 -1.10 0.13 9.80
CA PRO A 30 0.04 -0.16 8.92
C PRO A 30 1.36 -0.28 9.68
N GLY A 31 1.63 0.64 10.63
CA GLY A 31 2.85 0.61 11.43
C GLY A 31 2.92 -0.61 12.34
N MET A 32 1.81 -0.99 12.97
CA MET A 32 1.76 -2.16 13.85
C MET A 32 1.90 -3.49 13.09
N VAL A 33 1.37 -3.58 11.86
CA VAL A 33 1.58 -4.73 10.98
C VAL A 33 3.05 -4.80 10.55
N ALA A 34 3.65 -3.68 10.14
CA ALA A 34 5.06 -3.61 9.74
C ALA A 34 6.00 -4.03 10.88
N ALA A 35 5.67 -3.70 12.13
CA ALA A 35 6.45 -4.10 13.29
C ALA A 35 6.44 -5.62 13.59
N LYS A 36 5.58 -6.40 12.91
CA LYS A 36 5.34 -7.83 13.20
C LYS A 36 5.57 -8.73 11.99
N THR A 37 6.07 -8.20 10.89
CA THR A 37 6.31 -8.97 9.66
C THR A 37 7.59 -8.54 8.96
N GLN A 38 8.18 -9.43 8.18
CA GLN A 38 9.31 -9.12 7.30
C GLN A 38 8.86 -8.72 5.89
N LEU A 39 7.56 -8.82 5.60
CA LEU A 39 7.00 -8.44 4.30
C LEU A 39 6.90 -6.92 4.16
N PRO A 40 7.01 -6.39 2.93
CA PRO A 40 6.66 -5.00 2.65
C PRO A 40 5.22 -4.69 3.10
N VAL A 41 5.05 -3.60 3.84
CA VAL A 41 3.74 -3.08 4.23
C VAL A 41 3.50 -1.75 3.53
N ILE A 42 2.34 -1.66 2.87
CA ILE A 42 1.90 -0.50 2.10
C ILE A 42 0.76 0.16 2.86
N GLY A 43 0.98 1.37 3.34
CA GLY A 43 0.02 2.13 4.12
C GLY A 43 -0.89 2.99 3.23
N VAL A 44 -2.20 2.90 3.44
CA VAL A 44 -3.20 3.76 2.77
C VAL A 44 -3.89 4.63 3.81
N PRO A 45 -3.56 5.93 3.87
CA PRO A 45 -4.29 6.86 4.73
C PRO A 45 -5.74 6.99 4.28
N VAL A 46 -6.68 6.69 5.16
CA VAL A 46 -8.12 6.87 4.91
C VAL A 46 -8.52 8.29 5.33
N GLN A 47 -9.32 8.96 4.52
CA GLN A 47 -9.80 10.30 4.83
C GLN A 47 -10.59 10.30 6.15
N SER A 48 -10.12 11.10 7.11
CA SER A 48 -10.81 11.33 8.37
C SER A 48 -11.83 12.46 8.22
N LYS A 49 -12.85 12.48 9.10
CA LYS A 49 -13.83 13.57 9.13
C LYS A 49 -13.25 14.89 9.65
N ALA A 50 -12.32 14.81 10.62
CA ALA A 50 -11.84 15.99 11.34
C ALA A 50 -10.77 16.75 10.56
N LEU A 51 -9.81 16.03 9.94
CA LEU A 51 -8.62 16.63 9.33
C LEU A 51 -8.39 16.17 7.89
N ASN A 52 -9.45 15.73 7.20
CA ASN A 52 -9.42 15.27 5.81
C ASN A 52 -8.30 14.24 5.52
N GLY A 53 -7.95 13.42 6.52
CA GLY A 53 -6.92 12.39 6.40
C GLY A 53 -5.48 12.86 6.59
N ILE A 54 -5.22 14.13 6.94
CA ILE A 54 -3.86 14.58 7.31
C ILE A 54 -3.37 13.90 8.59
N ASP A 55 -4.26 13.72 9.57
CA ASP A 55 -4.03 12.88 10.75
C ASP A 55 -3.67 11.44 10.36
N SER A 56 -4.44 10.84 9.45
CA SER A 56 -4.18 9.49 8.95
C SER A 56 -2.82 9.41 8.26
N LEU A 57 -2.50 10.40 7.40
CA LEU A 57 -1.26 10.45 6.63
C LEU A 57 -0.06 10.53 7.57
N LEU A 58 -0.07 11.49 8.51
CA LEU A 58 1.02 11.69 9.45
C LEU A 58 1.17 10.50 10.41
N SER A 59 0.07 9.86 10.81
CA SER A 59 0.10 8.64 11.65
C SER A 59 0.75 7.44 10.96
N ILE A 60 0.74 7.40 9.63
CA ILE A 60 1.29 6.28 8.85
C ILE A 60 2.70 6.59 8.32
N VAL A 61 2.94 7.79 7.79
CA VAL A 61 4.19 8.11 7.07
C VAL A 61 5.37 8.39 7.99
N GLN A 62 5.13 8.89 9.20
CA GLN A 62 6.18 9.33 10.14
C GLN A 62 6.74 8.18 11.00
N MET A 63 6.90 6.99 10.41
CA MET A 63 7.49 5.85 11.13
C MET A 63 8.96 6.12 11.47
N PRO A 64 9.42 5.77 12.68
CA PRO A 64 10.82 5.92 13.05
C PRO A 64 11.72 4.94 12.29
N PRO A 65 13.05 5.19 12.26
CA PRO A 65 14.01 4.25 11.67
C PRO A 65 13.86 2.83 12.22
N GLY A 66 13.89 1.84 11.31
CA GLY A 66 13.83 0.40 11.63
C GLY A 66 12.50 -0.30 11.32
N VAL A 67 11.38 0.42 11.21
CA VAL A 67 10.06 -0.17 10.89
C VAL A 67 9.37 0.63 9.76
N PRO A 68 9.80 0.46 8.50
CA PRO A 68 9.30 1.26 7.39
C PRO A 68 7.87 0.87 6.96
N VAL A 69 7.11 1.86 6.47
CA VAL A 69 5.83 1.68 5.78
C VAL A 69 5.87 2.45 4.46
N ALA A 70 5.51 1.80 3.35
CA ALA A 70 5.39 2.45 2.05
C ALA A 70 4.03 3.18 1.97
N THR A 71 4.00 4.47 2.26
CA THR A 71 2.75 5.23 2.39
C THR A 71 2.28 5.83 1.08
N MET A 72 1.03 5.58 0.69
CA MET A 72 0.38 6.16 -0.49
C MET A 72 -0.33 7.48 -0.16
N ALA A 73 -0.86 8.14 -1.19
CA ALA A 73 -1.74 9.29 -1.02
C ALA A 73 -2.97 8.95 -0.15
N ILE A 74 -3.59 9.97 0.45
CA ILE A 74 -4.88 9.82 1.14
C ILE A 74 -5.91 9.27 0.14
N GLY A 75 -6.57 8.17 0.49
CA GLY A 75 -7.50 7.46 -0.40
C GLY A 75 -6.82 6.67 -1.54
N GLY A 76 -5.49 6.58 -1.56
CA GLY A 76 -4.68 6.02 -2.65
C GLY A 76 -4.68 4.49 -2.75
N ALA A 77 -5.81 3.82 -2.52
CA ALA A 77 -5.90 2.35 -2.51
C ALA A 77 -5.54 1.72 -3.87
N ALA A 78 -5.91 2.35 -4.99
CA ALA A 78 -5.55 1.88 -6.33
C ALA A 78 -4.01 1.89 -6.53
N ASN A 79 -3.34 2.95 -6.09
CA ASN A 79 -1.88 3.04 -6.15
C ASN A 79 -1.22 2.04 -5.21
N ALA A 80 -1.80 1.76 -4.04
CA ALA A 80 -1.31 0.71 -3.16
C ALA A 80 -1.35 -0.67 -3.82
N ALA A 81 -2.44 -1.00 -4.51
CA ALA A 81 -2.57 -2.24 -5.27
C ALA A 81 -1.57 -2.32 -6.43
N LEU A 82 -1.37 -1.23 -7.18
CA LEU A 82 -0.38 -1.16 -8.25
C LEU A 82 1.06 -1.25 -7.72
N PHE A 83 1.34 -0.68 -6.55
CA PHE A 83 2.65 -0.81 -5.90
C PHE A 83 2.89 -2.24 -5.40
N ALA A 84 1.87 -2.89 -4.85
CA ALA A 84 1.94 -4.32 -4.52
C ALA A 84 2.18 -5.18 -5.79
N ALA A 85 1.50 -4.88 -6.89
CA ALA A 85 1.72 -5.55 -8.17
C ALA A 85 3.16 -5.36 -8.69
N ARG A 86 3.74 -4.15 -8.53
CA ARG A 86 5.15 -3.89 -8.84
C ARG A 86 6.10 -4.75 -8.01
N ILE A 87 5.82 -4.97 -6.72
CA ILE A 87 6.61 -5.86 -5.86
C ILE A 87 6.51 -7.30 -6.36
N VAL A 88 5.30 -7.79 -6.65
CA VAL A 88 5.08 -9.16 -7.12
C VAL A 88 5.70 -9.40 -8.50
N ALA A 89 5.65 -8.42 -9.39
CA ALA A 89 6.23 -8.49 -10.73
C ALA A 89 7.75 -8.70 -10.74
N LEU A 90 8.46 -8.45 -9.63
CA LEU A 90 9.91 -8.70 -9.54
C LEU A 90 10.26 -10.19 -9.64
N HIS A 91 9.29 -11.07 -9.36
CA HIS A 91 9.49 -12.52 -9.33
C HIS A 91 8.34 -13.33 -9.94
N ASP A 92 7.31 -12.67 -10.48
CA ASP A 92 6.21 -13.29 -11.22
C ASP A 92 6.08 -12.66 -12.62
N ALA A 93 6.49 -13.43 -13.63
CA ALA A 93 6.50 -12.99 -15.03
C ALA A 93 5.10 -12.67 -15.56
N ALA A 94 4.07 -13.42 -15.14
CA ALA A 94 2.70 -13.18 -15.59
C ALA A 94 2.15 -11.86 -15.03
N VAL A 95 2.49 -11.53 -13.79
CA VAL A 95 2.16 -10.22 -13.20
C VAL A 95 2.95 -9.10 -13.88
N ALA A 96 4.24 -9.32 -14.18
CA ALA A 96 5.07 -8.35 -14.88
C ALA A 96 4.51 -7.98 -16.27
N GLU A 97 4.09 -8.97 -17.06
CA GLU A 97 3.46 -8.74 -18.38
C GLU A 97 2.16 -7.93 -18.26
N ARG A 98 1.27 -8.30 -17.33
CA ARG A 98 0.01 -7.58 -17.09
C ARG A 98 0.26 -6.15 -16.64
N LEU A 99 1.27 -5.92 -15.82
CA LEU A 99 1.65 -4.60 -15.36
C LEU A 99 2.22 -3.75 -16.51
N ALA A 100 3.03 -4.33 -17.40
CA ALA A 100 3.53 -3.64 -18.59
C ALA A 100 2.38 -3.21 -19.52
N ALA A 101 1.43 -4.11 -19.77
CA ALA A 101 0.23 -3.80 -20.55
C ALA A 101 -0.62 -2.70 -19.90
N TYR A 102 -0.75 -2.72 -18.56
CA TYR A 102 -1.45 -1.66 -17.82
C TYR A 102 -0.76 -0.29 -18.04
N VAL A 103 0.57 -0.22 -17.93
CA VAL A 103 1.33 1.01 -18.12
C VAL A 103 1.19 1.56 -19.54
N ALA A 104 1.28 0.70 -20.55
CA ALA A 104 1.07 1.10 -21.95
C ALA A 104 -0.32 1.71 -22.16
N ARG A 105 -1.37 1.06 -21.64
CA ARG A 105 -2.74 1.57 -21.73
C ARG A 105 -2.93 2.93 -21.03
N MET A 106 -2.26 3.16 -19.90
CA MET A 106 -2.33 4.47 -19.20
C MET A 106 -1.62 5.57 -19.98
N HIS A 107 -0.49 5.25 -20.62
CA HIS A 107 0.18 6.16 -21.54
C HIS A 107 -0.75 6.53 -22.70
N ASP A 108 -1.34 5.55 -23.37
CA ASP A 108 -2.20 5.80 -24.54
C ASP A 108 -3.44 6.60 -24.18
N ALA A 109 -4.06 6.31 -23.02
CA ALA A 109 -5.19 7.07 -22.50
C ALA A 109 -4.81 8.54 -22.27
N ALA A 110 -3.67 8.82 -21.64
CA ALA A 110 -3.19 10.18 -21.42
C ALA A 110 -2.81 10.90 -22.73
N ALA A 111 -2.25 10.20 -23.71
CA ALA A 111 -1.93 10.77 -25.02
C ALA A 111 -3.20 11.14 -25.81
N SER A 112 -4.29 10.41 -25.60
CA SER A 112 -5.57 10.63 -26.27
C SER A 112 -6.50 11.64 -25.55
N SER A 113 -6.14 12.11 -24.35
CA SER A 113 -7.01 13.03 -23.61
C SER A 113 -7.00 14.41 -24.26
N VAL A 114 -8.20 14.90 -24.60
CA VAL A 114 -8.40 16.28 -25.05
C VAL A 114 -8.49 17.17 -23.82
N LEU A 115 -7.80 18.32 -23.85
CA LEU A 115 -7.94 19.34 -22.82
C LEU A 115 -9.27 20.07 -23.07
N ASP A 116 -10.22 19.87 -22.17
CA ASP A 116 -11.44 20.69 -22.09
C ASP A 116 -11.13 22.07 -21.50
#